data_AF-A0A7C5A2B1-F1
#
_entry.id   AF-A0A7C5A2B1-F1
#
_cell.length_a   1.000
_cell.length_b   1.000
_cell.length_c   1.000
_cell.angle_alpha   90.00
_cell.angle_beta   90.00
_cell.angle_gamma   90.00
#
_symmetry.space_group_name_H-M   'P 1'
#
loop_
_entity.id
_entity.type
_entity.pdbx_description
1 polymer ?
#
loop_
_entity_poly.entity_id
_entity_poly.type
_entity_poly.pdbx_seq_one_letter_code
_entity_poly.pdbx_strand_id
1 'polypeptide(L)'
;MFDAQHPNSLEKLGIGLACSVETFRGCNIQLVNRAAGFNGLSTNKNGLVRKIEVKTMARSFNWIAISSLTAIDKLFFERDYWIYFVLLPKNYVVMTKGLPFLKQQLSLSVESDFLPDLESWMKWTRKLARKSSLKFQTKLQLKFPMPLDKLVEHLIENPQDETWHNSVIEIWQNESNWKCHYQAPEDD
;
A
#
# COMPACT_ATOMS: atom_id res chain seq x y z
N MET A 1 21.23 18.14 -7.83
CA MET A 1 20.92 17.64 -9.19
C MET A 1 20.52 16.18 -9.03
N PHE A 2 19.22 15.87 -8.95
CA PHE A 2 18.78 14.48 -8.97
C PHE A 2 18.49 14.15 -10.43
N ASP A 3 19.43 13.44 -11.07
CA ASP A 3 19.22 12.86 -12.38
C ASP A 3 17.88 12.12 -12.42
N ALA A 4 17.21 12.19 -13.56
CA ALA A 4 15.94 11.52 -13.81
C ALA A 4 16.13 9.99 -13.71
N GLN A 5 16.11 9.47 -12.49
CA GLN A 5 16.16 8.04 -12.23
C GLN A 5 15.03 7.37 -13.00
N HIS A 6 15.38 6.33 -13.76
CA HIS A 6 14.42 5.56 -14.53
C HIS A 6 13.33 5.03 -13.57
N PRO A 7 12.04 5.10 -13.90
CA PRO A 7 10.97 4.66 -12.99
C PRO A 7 11.17 3.26 -12.39
N ASN A 8 11.70 2.33 -13.19
CA ASN A 8 12.07 0.98 -12.74
C ASN A 8 13.17 0.93 -11.67
N SER A 9 14.11 1.88 -11.63
CA SER A 9 15.13 1.92 -10.57
C SER A 9 14.54 2.41 -9.25
N LEU A 10 13.63 3.38 -9.30
CA LEU A 10 12.88 3.84 -8.13
C LEU A 10 12.04 2.71 -7.53
N GLU A 11 11.29 1.97 -8.36
CA GLU A 11 10.50 0.82 -7.92
C GLU A 11 11.36 -0.23 -7.19
N LYS A 12 12.54 -0.56 -7.75
CA LYS A 12 13.48 -1.52 -7.13
C LYS A 12 14.01 -1.03 -5.80
N LEU A 13 14.33 0.27 -5.68
CA LEU A 13 14.77 0.86 -4.41
C LEU A 13 13.69 0.75 -3.34
N GLY A 14 12.44 1.06 -3.67
CA GLY A 14 11.35 0.94 -2.73
C GLY A 14 11.07 -0.50 -2.31
N ILE A 15 11.10 -1.46 -3.25
CA ILE A 15 10.98 -2.90 -2.92
C ILE A 15 12.13 -3.31 -1.99
N GLY A 16 13.36 -2.87 -2.25
CA GLY A 16 14.52 -3.14 -1.40
C GLY A 16 14.35 -2.62 0.03
N LEU A 17 13.85 -1.39 0.19
CA LEU A 17 13.56 -0.81 1.51
C LEU A 17 12.45 -1.59 2.24
N ALA A 18 11.37 -1.94 1.54
CA ALA A 18 10.29 -2.76 2.09
C ALA A 18 10.79 -4.14 2.55
N CYS A 19 11.64 -4.80 1.76
CA CYS A 19 12.23 -6.08 2.16
C CYS A 19 13.17 -5.95 3.35
N SER A 20 13.96 -4.87 3.39
CA SER A 20 14.89 -4.59 4.48
C SER A 20 14.17 -4.37 5.81
N VAL A 21 13.09 -3.58 5.83
CA VAL A 21 12.31 -3.37 7.06
C VAL A 21 11.58 -4.64 7.52
N GLU A 22 11.02 -5.44 6.59
CA GLU A 22 10.40 -6.72 6.95
C GLU A 22 11.41 -7.69 7.57
N THR A 23 12.61 -7.77 7.00
CA THR A 23 13.71 -8.59 7.54
C THR A 23 14.15 -8.09 8.92
N PHE A 24 14.28 -6.77 9.08
CA PHE A 24 14.63 -6.16 10.37
C PHE A 24 13.59 -6.48 11.46
N ARG A 25 12.30 -6.48 11.10
CA ARG A 25 11.19 -6.91 11.99
C ARG A 25 11.18 -8.41 12.26
N GLY A 26 12.08 -9.18 11.65
CA GLY A 26 12.19 -10.62 11.80
C GLY A 26 11.13 -11.40 11.01
N CYS A 27 10.56 -10.81 9.96
CA CYS A 27 9.69 -11.50 9.01
C CYS A 27 10.52 -12.11 7.87
N ASN A 28 10.01 -13.19 7.28
CA ASN A 28 10.52 -13.72 6.01
C ASN A 28 9.75 -13.08 4.86
N ILE A 29 10.43 -12.52 3.87
CA ILE A 29 9.79 -11.95 2.67
C ILE A 29 10.23 -12.67 1.40
N GLN A 30 9.26 -13.09 0.60
CA GLN A 30 9.48 -13.73 -0.70
C GLN A 30 8.90 -12.85 -1.81
N LEU A 31 9.75 -12.41 -2.73
CA LEU A 31 9.30 -11.67 -3.92
C LEU A 31 8.59 -12.62 -4.89
N VAL A 32 7.49 -12.14 -5.48
CA VAL A 32 6.66 -12.92 -6.39
C VAL A 32 6.70 -12.36 -7.81
N ASN A 33 6.22 -13.15 -8.77
CA ASN A 33 6.05 -12.69 -10.14
C ASN A 33 5.06 -11.51 -10.19
N ARG A 34 5.36 -10.49 -11.01
CA ARG A 34 4.48 -9.35 -11.31
C ARG A 34 3.03 -9.73 -11.63
N ALA A 35 2.80 -10.89 -12.25
CA ALA A 35 1.46 -11.39 -12.56
C ALA A 35 0.60 -11.71 -11.32
N ALA A 36 1.22 -11.85 -10.14
CA ALA A 36 0.53 -12.15 -8.87
C ALA A 36 -0.32 -10.97 -8.35
N GLY A 37 -0.08 -9.75 -8.83
CA GLY A 37 -0.80 -8.55 -8.43
C GLY A 37 -0.31 -7.91 -7.12
N PHE A 38 0.86 -8.31 -6.61
CA PHE A 38 1.55 -7.70 -5.46
C PHE A 38 3.06 -7.98 -5.60
N ASN A 39 3.89 -7.41 -4.73
CA ASN A 39 5.35 -7.47 -4.85
C ASN A 39 5.98 -8.62 -4.04
N GLY A 40 5.47 -8.92 -2.85
CA GLY A 40 5.99 -10.03 -2.03
C GLY A 40 5.02 -10.58 -0.99
N LEU A 41 5.27 -11.82 -0.57
CA LEU A 41 4.63 -12.47 0.58
C LEU A 41 5.54 -12.27 1.79
N SER A 42 5.06 -11.58 2.82
CA SER A 42 5.72 -11.55 4.12
C SER A 42 5.07 -12.56 5.06
N THR A 43 5.88 -13.28 5.82
CA THR A 43 5.43 -14.18 6.89
C THR A 43 6.11 -13.77 8.19
N ASN A 44 5.31 -13.43 9.20
CA ASN A 44 5.84 -13.08 10.52
C ASN A 44 6.20 -14.34 11.34
N LYS A 45 6.79 -14.13 12.52
CA LYS A 45 7.21 -15.22 13.43
C LYS A 45 6.06 -16.12 13.88
N ASN A 46 4.83 -15.63 13.86
CA ASN A 46 3.62 -16.36 14.26
C ASN A 46 2.98 -17.11 13.07
N GLY A 47 3.59 -17.07 11.88
CA GLY A 47 3.07 -17.72 10.67
C GLY A 47 1.97 -16.95 9.95
N LEU A 48 1.64 -15.72 10.38
CA LEU A 48 0.69 -14.86 9.65
C LEU A 48 1.32 -14.37 8.35
N VAL A 49 0.60 -14.55 7.25
CA VAL A 49 1.02 -14.17 5.91
C VAL A 49 0.37 -12.85 5.51
N ARG A 50 1.15 -11.97 4.86
CA ARG A 50 0.71 -10.70 4.28
C ARG A 50 1.14 -10.64 2.82
N LYS A 51 0.24 -10.21 1.94
CA LYS A 51 0.54 -9.89 0.54
C LYS A 51 0.83 -8.41 0.44
N ILE A 52 2.08 -8.06 0.16
CA ILE A 52 2.58 -6.69 0.18
C ILE A 52 2.69 -6.17 -1.25
N GLU A 53 1.91 -5.13 -1.57
CA GLU A 53 2.14 -4.27 -2.73
C GLU A 53 2.96 -3.05 -2.31
N VAL A 54 4.04 -2.74 -3.03
CA VAL A 54 4.92 -1.62 -2.73
C VAL A 54 4.65 -0.47 -3.70
N LYS A 55 4.45 0.73 -3.16
CA LYS A 55 4.30 1.98 -3.91
C LYS A 55 5.42 2.93 -3.55
N THR A 56 6.33 3.15 -4.49
CA THR A 56 7.46 4.07 -4.27
C THR A 56 7.09 5.48 -4.75
N MET A 57 7.33 6.48 -3.92
CA MET A 57 6.94 7.86 -4.17
C MET A 57 8.14 8.78 -3.87
N ALA A 58 8.50 9.64 -4.83
CA ALA A 58 9.66 10.53 -4.71
C ALA A 58 9.34 12.02 -4.92
N ARG A 59 8.15 12.35 -5.45
CA ARG A 59 7.78 13.73 -5.82
C ARG A 59 6.30 14.02 -5.57
N SER A 60 5.42 13.15 -6.04
CA SER A 60 3.98 13.22 -5.79
C SER A 60 3.63 12.19 -4.73
N PHE A 61 3.24 12.67 -3.54
CA PHE A 61 2.85 11.86 -2.39
C PHE A 61 1.34 11.62 -2.29
N ASN A 62 0.59 12.01 -3.31
CA ASN A 62 -0.86 11.99 -3.32
C ASN A 62 -1.46 11.22 -4.50
N TRP A 63 -0.67 10.55 -5.33
CA TRP A 63 -1.17 9.76 -6.45
C TRP A 63 -0.65 8.35 -6.41
N ILE A 64 -1.54 7.38 -6.55
CA ILE A 64 -1.17 5.97 -6.68
C ILE A 64 -1.87 5.36 -7.88
N ALA A 65 -1.26 4.30 -8.42
CA ALA A 65 -1.86 3.50 -9.47
C ALA A 65 -1.82 2.02 -9.11
N ILE A 66 -2.94 1.33 -9.21
CA ILE A 66 -3.06 -0.12 -9.08
C ILE A 66 -3.41 -0.67 -10.46
N SER A 67 -2.43 -1.30 -11.11
CA SER A 67 -2.41 -1.44 -12.57
C SER A 67 -2.79 -2.82 -13.10
N SER A 68 -3.34 -3.70 -12.26
CA SER A 68 -3.83 -4.99 -12.72
C SER A 68 -5.16 -5.35 -12.08
N LEU A 69 -6.01 -6.03 -12.85
CA LEU A 69 -7.27 -6.58 -12.36
C LEU A 69 -7.03 -7.51 -11.17
N THR A 70 -5.97 -8.32 -11.21
CA THR A 70 -5.56 -9.19 -10.09
C THR A 70 -5.27 -8.39 -8.83
N ALA A 71 -4.48 -7.32 -8.91
CA ALA A 71 -4.17 -6.48 -7.75
C ALA A 71 -5.43 -5.81 -7.17
N ILE A 72 -6.30 -5.30 -8.05
CA ILE A 72 -7.58 -4.71 -7.62
C ILE A 72 -8.50 -5.78 -7.00
N ASP A 73 -8.51 -7.00 -7.54
CA ASP A 73 -9.23 -8.14 -6.96
C ASP A 73 -8.75 -8.42 -5.53
N LYS A 74 -7.43 -8.51 -5.34
CA LYS A 74 -6.86 -8.75 -4.01
C LYS A 74 -7.17 -7.63 -3.04
N LEU A 75 -7.01 -6.39 -3.46
CA LEU A 75 -7.34 -5.21 -2.67
C LEU A 75 -8.76 -5.30 -2.07
N PHE A 76 -9.75 -5.64 -2.89
CA PHE A 76 -11.15 -5.63 -2.44
C PHE A 76 -11.58 -6.91 -1.70
N PHE A 77 -10.95 -8.05 -1.96
CA PHE A 77 -11.49 -9.36 -1.56
C PHE A 77 -10.54 -10.20 -0.69
N GLU A 78 -9.30 -9.77 -0.47
CA GLU A 78 -8.34 -10.45 0.40
C GLU A 78 -8.02 -9.58 1.62
N ARG A 79 -8.23 -10.14 2.82
CA ARG A 79 -8.02 -9.41 4.09
C ARG A 79 -6.54 -9.19 4.43
N ASP A 80 -5.67 -10.01 3.87
CA ASP A 80 -4.22 -9.99 4.07
C ASP A 80 -3.50 -9.17 2.99
N TYR A 81 -4.20 -8.30 2.26
CA TYR A 81 -3.61 -7.39 1.28
C TYR A 81 -3.17 -6.07 1.90
N TRP A 82 -1.88 -5.77 1.79
CA TRP A 82 -1.24 -4.61 2.38
C TRP A 82 -0.58 -3.75 1.30
N ILE A 83 -0.57 -2.44 1.52
CA ILE A 83 0.13 -1.51 0.65
C ILE A 83 1.21 -0.81 1.46
N TYR A 84 2.47 -0.95 1.03
CA TYR A 84 3.61 -0.29 1.66
C TYR A 84 3.98 0.91 0.81
N PHE A 85 3.84 2.11 1.36
CA PHE A 85 4.26 3.34 0.70
C PHE A 85 5.69 3.66 1.12
N VAL A 86 6.59 3.73 0.14
CA VAL A 86 7.99 4.08 0.36
C VAL A 86 8.22 5.51 -0.09
N LEU A 87 8.45 6.41 0.87
CA LEU A 87 8.60 7.84 0.62
C LEU A 87 10.09 8.21 0.54
N LEU A 88 10.54 8.48 -0.68
CA LEU A 88 11.89 8.94 -0.98
C LEU A 88 11.94 10.46 -1.09
N PRO A 89 13.08 11.11 -0.77
CA PRO A 89 14.33 10.51 -0.29
C PRO A 89 14.39 10.31 1.23
N LYS A 90 13.30 10.59 1.97
CA LYS A 90 13.27 10.49 3.44
C LYS A 90 13.37 9.05 3.99
N ASN A 91 13.28 8.04 3.12
CA ASN A 91 13.35 6.60 3.43
C ASN A 91 12.30 6.13 4.45
N TYR A 92 11.09 6.72 4.40
CA TYR A 92 9.96 6.19 5.16
C TYR A 92 9.35 4.97 4.47
N VAL A 93 8.93 4.00 5.25
CA VAL A 93 8.05 2.90 4.84
C VAL A 93 6.78 2.97 5.70
N VAL A 94 5.68 3.36 5.06
CA VAL A 94 4.35 3.44 5.67
C VAL A 94 3.61 2.15 5.35
N MET A 95 3.34 1.34 6.38
CA MET A 95 2.72 0.02 6.24
C MET A 95 1.22 0.11 6.52
N THR A 96 0.40 -0.16 5.51
CA THR A 96 -1.05 0.01 5.62
C THR A 96 -1.83 -1.25 5.26
N LYS A 97 -2.98 -1.45 5.92
CA LYS A 97 -4.01 -2.40 5.46
C LYS A 97 -4.62 -1.80 4.18
N GLY A 98 -4.57 -2.51 3.05
CA GLY A 98 -4.82 -1.94 1.72
C GLY A 98 -6.15 -1.21 1.59
N LEU A 99 -7.27 -1.95 1.61
CA LEU A 99 -8.60 -1.34 1.44
C LEU A 99 -9.00 -0.40 2.60
N PRO A 100 -8.77 -0.74 3.88
CA PRO A 100 -9.04 0.19 4.98
C PRO A 100 -8.36 1.55 4.81
N PHE A 101 -7.09 1.55 4.38
CA PHE A 101 -6.35 2.78 4.12
C PHE A 101 -6.94 3.60 2.97
N LEU A 102 -7.28 2.97 1.86
CA LEU A 102 -7.87 3.69 0.73
C LEU A 102 -9.24 4.28 1.09
N LYS A 103 -10.06 3.54 1.87
CA LYS A 103 -11.33 4.06 2.39
C LYS A 103 -11.11 5.30 3.25
N GLN A 104 -10.19 5.22 4.21
CA GLN A 104 -9.90 6.32 5.13
C GLN A 104 -9.32 7.55 4.41
N GLN A 105 -8.43 7.36 3.44
CA GLN A 105 -7.91 8.46 2.63
C GLN A 105 -9.02 9.13 1.80
N LEU A 106 -9.86 8.34 1.13
CA LEU A 106 -10.88 8.87 0.23
C LEU A 106 -12.07 9.47 0.97
N SER A 107 -12.37 9.04 2.19
CA SER A 107 -13.42 9.65 3.03
C SER A 107 -13.09 11.08 3.47
N LEU A 108 -11.84 11.52 3.31
CA LEU A 108 -11.45 12.92 3.50
C LEU A 108 -11.92 13.82 2.35
N SER A 109 -12.43 13.25 1.25
CA SER A 109 -13.03 13.99 0.14
C SER A 109 -14.56 14.01 0.22
N VAL A 110 -15.18 14.95 -0.47
CA VAL A 110 -16.64 15.14 -0.48
C VAL A 110 -17.37 14.00 -1.24
N GLU A 111 -16.66 13.23 -2.06
CA GLU A 111 -17.21 12.12 -2.85
C GLU A 111 -16.90 10.76 -2.19
N SER A 112 -17.69 10.36 -1.20
CA SER A 112 -17.49 9.12 -0.43
C SER A 112 -17.95 7.83 -1.13
N ASP A 113 -18.80 7.95 -2.16
CA ASP A 113 -19.62 6.81 -2.63
C ASP A 113 -18.97 6.01 -3.78
N PHE A 114 -17.82 6.45 -4.28
CA PHE A 114 -17.14 5.80 -5.40
C PHE A 114 -16.63 4.38 -5.09
N LEU A 115 -16.20 4.10 -3.85
CA LEU A 115 -15.62 2.78 -3.52
C LEU A 115 -16.64 1.64 -3.58
N PRO A 116 -17.86 1.77 -3.01
CA PRO A 116 -18.94 0.80 -3.23
C PRO A 116 -19.29 0.58 -4.71
N ASP A 117 -19.31 1.64 -5.51
CA ASP A 117 -19.57 1.56 -6.95
C ASP A 117 -18.46 0.80 -7.68
N LEU A 118 -17.20 1.09 -7.35
CA LEU A 118 -16.04 0.40 -7.89
C LEU A 118 -16.02 -1.08 -7.50
N GLU A 119 -16.36 -1.42 -6.25
CA GLU A 119 -16.47 -2.80 -5.80
C GLU A 119 -17.57 -3.55 -6.58
N SER A 120 -18.72 -2.91 -6.75
CA SER A 120 -19.85 -3.46 -7.52
C SER A 120 -19.46 -3.68 -8.98
N TRP A 121 -18.80 -2.71 -9.60
CA TRP A 121 -18.27 -2.82 -10.96
C TRP A 121 -17.25 -3.96 -11.09
N MET A 122 -16.36 -4.13 -10.11
CA MET A 122 -15.40 -5.24 -10.05
C MET A 122 -16.08 -6.61 -9.94
N LYS A 123 -17.21 -6.72 -9.21
CA LYS A 123 -18.02 -7.96 -9.16
C LYS A 123 -18.65 -8.26 -10.52
N TRP A 124 -19.19 -7.25 -11.19
CA TRP A 124 -19.81 -7.39 -12.52
C TRP A 124 -18.80 -7.80 -13.59
N THR A 125 -17.65 -7.13 -13.66
CA THR A 125 -16.59 -7.45 -14.63
C THR A 125 -16.04 -8.87 -14.44
N ARG A 126 -15.88 -9.33 -13.19
CA ARG A 126 -15.56 -10.74 -12.89
C ARG A 126 -16.60 -11.72 -13.44
N LYS A 127 -17.88 -11.43 -13.22
CA LYS A 127 -18.98 -12.27 -13.71
C LYS A 127 -18.99 -12.35 -15.24
N LEU A 128 -18.72 -11.24 -15.92
CA LEU A 128 -18.67 -11.17 -17.39
C LEU A 128 -17.46 -11.92 -17.95
N ALA A 129 -16.28 -11.72 -17.37
CA ALA A 129 -15.04 -12.38 -17.81
C ALA A 129 -15.12 -13.91 -17.68
N ARG A 130 -15.81 -14.44 -16.65
CA ARG A 130 -16.02 -15.90 -16.51
C ARG A 130 -16.92 -16.50 -17.60
N LYS A 131 -17.81 -15.69 -18.17
CA LYS A 131 -18.81 -16.13 -19.16
C LYS A 131 -18.38 -15.85 -20.61
N SER A 132 -17.23 -15.23 -20.82
CA SER A 132 -16.77 -14.79 -22.13
C SER A 132 -15.27 -15.00 -22.29
N SER A 133 -14.75 -14.88 -23.51
CA SER A 133 -13.30 -14.82 -23.77
C SER A 133 -12.71 -13.43 -23.53
N LEU A 134 -13.48 -12.50 -22.94
CA LEU A 134 -13.11 -11.10 -22.78
C LEU A 134 -12.00 -10.95 -21.74
N LYS A 135 -10.89 -10.32 -22.16
CA LYS A 135 -9.79 -9.92 -21.26
C LYS A 135 -9.94 -8.44 -20.95
N PHE A 136 -10.16 -8.12 -19.68
CA PHE A 136 -10.33 -6.75 -19.21
C PHE A 136 -9.05 -6.25 -18.51
N GLN A 137 -8.53 -5.10 -18.94
CA GLN A 137 -7.36 -4.47 -18.33
C GLN A 137 -7.82 -3.23 -17.57
N THR A 138 -7.90 -3.35 -16.25
CA THR A 138 -8.23 -2.24 -15.36
C THR A 138 -6.99 -1.61 -14.77
N LYS A 139 -7.01 -0.29 -14.69
CA LYS A 139 -6.06 0.49 -13.91
C LYS A 139 -6.84 1.45 -13.04
N LEU A 140 -6.66 1.35 -11.73
CA LEU A 140 -7.19 2.30 -10.77
C LEU A 140 -6.14 3.38 -10.53
N GLN A 141 -6.47 4.65 -10.75
CA GLN A 141 -5.63 5.78 -10.37
C GLN A 141 -6.37 6.56 -9.30
N LEU A 142 -5.77 6.68 -8.12
CA LEU A 142 -6.38 7.34 -6.98
C LEU A 142 -5.56 8.56 -6.59
N LYS A 143 -6.26 9.67 -6.36
CA LYS A 143 -5.70 10.86 -5.74
C LYS A 143 -6.07 10.87 -4.26
N PHE A 144 -5.08 10.90 -3.40
CA PHE A 144 -5.26 11.07 -1.96
C PHE A 144 -5.54 12.53 -1.63
N PRO A 145 -6.63 12.82 -0.88
CA PRO A 145 -6.90 14.16 -0.36
C PRO A 145 -5.80 14.64 0.58
N MET A 146 -5.28 13.76 1.44
CA MET A 146 -4.13 14.06 2.29
C MET A 146 -2.87 13.42 1.70
N PRO A 147 -1.86 14.22 1.26
CA PRO A 147 -0.58 13.68 0.82
C PRO A 147 0.08 12.81 1.90
N LEU A 148 0.72 11.72 1.48
CA LEU A 148 1.31 10.74 2.41
C LEU A 148 2.43 11.30 3.28
N ASP A 149 3.22 12.25 2.79
CA ASP A 149 4.23 12.94 3.59
C ASP A 149 3.59 13.75 4.72
N LYS A 150 2.45 14.38 4.46
CA LYS A 150 1.66 15.10 5.48
C LYS A 150 0.98 14.17 6.46
N LEU A 151 0.49 13.02 6.00
CA LEU A 151 -0.02 11.99 6.88
C LEU A 151 1.06 11.46 7.83
N VAL A 152 2.27 11.22 7.32
CA VAL A 152 3.42 10.77 8.13
C VAL A 152 3.76 11.81 9.19
N GLU A 153 3.89 13.09 8.82
CA GLU A 153 4.14 14.18 9.76
C GLU A 153 3.05 14.21 10.87
N HIS A 154 1.78 14.16 10.47
CA HIS A 154 0.63 14.15 11.40
C HIS A 154 0.65 12.98 12.39
N LEU A 155 0.87 11.74 11.91
CA LEU A 155 0.83 10.55 12.77
C LEU A 155 2.05 10.42 13.70
N ILE A 156 3.19 10.98 13.31
CA ILE A 156 4.36 11.06 14.20
C ILE A 156 4.11 12.07 15.32
N GLU A 157 3.48 13.21 15.01
CA GLU A 157 3.14 14.24 15.99
C GLU A 157 1.94 13.84 16.87
N ASN A 158 0.99 13.07 16.32
CA ASN A 158 -0.27 12.70 16.96
C ASN A 158 -0.50 11.18 16.91
N PRO A 159 0.32 10.35 17.59
CA PRO A 159 0.23 8.89 17.51
C PRO A 159 -1.09 8.32 18.05
N GLN A 160 -1.81 9.08 18.86
CA GLN A 160 -3.10 8.71 19.44
C GLN A 160 -4.30 8.99 18.52
N ASP A 161 -4.07 9.43 17.27
CA ASP A 161 -5.17 9.64 16.32
C ASP A 161 -5.81 8.31 15.90
N GLU A 162 -6.89 7.94 16.60
CA GLU A 162 -7.68 6.73 16.38
C GLU A 162 -8.24 6.60 14.97
N THR A 163 -8.37 7.72 14.24
CA THR A 163 -8.86 7.77 12.85
C THR A 163 -8.06 6.83 11.94
N TRP A 164 -6.77 6.63 12.22
CA TRP A 164 -5.88 5.86 11.36
C TRP A 164 -5.50 4.48 11.89
N HIS A 165 -5.78 4.16 13.16
CA HIS A 165 -5.33 2.92 13.82
C HIS A 165 -5.72 1.66 13.05
N ASN A 166 -6.92 1.67 12.47
CA ASN A 166 -7.46 0.56 11.68
C ASN A 166 -6.91 0.45 10.25
N SER A 167 -6.02 1.35 9.84
CA SER A 167 -5.59 1.47 8.44
C SER A 167 -4.09 1.65 8.23
N VAL A 168 -3.43 2.50 9.00
CA VAL A 168 -1.96 2.64 9.05
C VAL A 168 -1.49 1.90 10.29
N ILE A 169 -0.63 0.90 10.10
CA ILE A 169 -0.22 0.02 11.20
C ILE A 169 1.12 0.45 11.76
N GLU A 170 2.09 0.71 10.89
CA GLU A 170 3.44 1.10 11.29
C GLU A 170 4.03 2.11 10.32
N ILE A 171 4.83 3.04 10.83
CA ILE A 171 5.69 3.93 10.03
C ILE A 171 7.13 3.74 10.49
N TRP A 172 7.96 3.25 9.58
CA TRP A 172 9.38 3.05 9.81
C TRP A 172 10.20 4.03 9.00
N GLN A 173 11.35 4.45 9.52
CA GLN A 173 12.30 5.27 8.79
C GLN A 173 13.70 4.64 8.88
N ASN A 174 14.48 4.76 7.80
CA ASN A 174 15.89 4.38 7.78
C ASN A 174 16.79 5.59 7.51
N GLU A 175 17.46 6.08 8.56
CA GLU A 175 18.46 7.16 8.50
C GLU A 175 19.90 6.65 8.72
N SER A 176 20.05 5.42 9.22
CA SER A 176 21.31 4.69 9.48
C SER A 176 20.99 3.32 10.10
N ASN A 177 19.90 3.28 10.88
CA ASN A 177 19.25 2.08 11.37
C ASN A 177 17.72 2.25 11.22
N TRP A 178 16.99 1.15 11.27
CA TRP A 178 15.52 1.17 11.26
C TRP A 178 14.99 1.69 12.60
N LYS A 179 14.13 2.71 12.53
CA LYS A 179 13.40 3.24 13.68
C LYS A 179 11.90 3.22 13.38
N CYS A 180 11.11 2.72 14.34
CA CYS A 180 9.66 2.84 14.31
C CYS A 180 9.28 4.22 14.86
N HIS A 181 8.61 5.04 14.05
CA HIS A 181 8.15 6.37 14.44
C HIS A 181 6.67 6.38 14.82
N TYR A 182 5.90 5.42 14.33
CA TYR A 182 4.48 5.26 14.63
C TYR A 182 4.13 3.77 14.60
N GLN A 183 3.33 3.35 15.57
CA GLN A 183 2.73 2.02 15.64
C GLN A 183 1.30 2.18 16.16
N ALA A 184 0.32 1.67 15.41
CA ALA A 184 -1.04 1.60 15.87
C ALA A 184 -1.14 0.67 17.09
N PRO A 185 -2.05 0.95 18.05
CA PRO A 185 -2.37 0.03 19.12
C PRO A 185 -2.75 -1.35 18.56
N GLU A 186 -2.41 -2.42 19.27
CA GLU A 186 -2.93 -3.75 18.93
C GLU A 186 -4.45 -3.74 19.20
N ASP A 187 -5.24 -4.22 18.24
CA ASP A 187 -6.67 -4.46 18.45
C ASP A 187 -6.79 -5.59 19.50
N ASP A 188 -7.27 -5.29 20.71
CA ASP A 188 -7.59 -6.27 21.77
C ASP A 188 -8.64 -7.31 21.32
#